data_AF-A0A182Y322-F1
#
_entry.id   AF-A0A182Y322-F1
#
_cell.length_a   1.000
_cell.length_b   1.000
_cell.length_c   1.000
_cell.angle_alpha   90.00
_cell.angle_beta   90.00
_cell.angle_gamma   90.00
#
_symmetry.space_group_name_H-M   'P 1'
#
loop_
_entity.id
_entity.type
_entity.pdbx_description
1 polymer ?
#
loop_
_entity_poly.entity_id
_entity_poly.type
_entity_poly.pdbx_seq_one_letter_code
_entity_poly.pdbx_strand_id
1 'polypeptide(L)' 'MEGPVTKSIRLTSALILRNLVVYTNSAKRSLRMYEAHLAGVALSNVESSRTVAQLLFEMNDTGPNY' A
#
# COMPACT_ATOMS: atom_id res chain seq x y z
N MET A 1 -8.02 -17.65 13.53
CA MET A 1 -6.81 -17.06 14.14
C MET A 1 -5.76 -17.00 13.04
N GLU A 2 -5.43 -15.83 12.50
CA GLU A 2 -4.37 -15.72 11.49
C GLU A 2 -3.00 -15.95 12.15
N GLY A 3 -2.19 -16.82 11.54
CA GLY A 3 -0.87 -17.15 12.03
C GLY A 3 0.12 -15.98 11.87
N PRO A 4 1.24 -15.99 12.62
CA PRO A 4 2.27 -14.94 12.54
C PRO A 4 2.82 -14.77 11.12
N VAL A 5 2.93 -15.86 10.35
CA VAL A 5 3.41 -15.83 8.96
C VAL A 5 2.49 -15.02 8.05
N THR A 6 1.16 -15.17 8.19
CA THR A 6 0.18 -14.45 7.38
C THR A 6 0.29 -12.93 7.56
N LYS A 7 0.48 -12.49 8.81
CA LYS A 7 0.66 -11.07 9.13
C LYS A 7 1.96 -10.52 8.52
N SER A 8 3.06 -11.27 8.62
CA SER A 8 4.34 -10.88 8.02
C SER A 8 4.26 -10.76 6.50
N ILE A 9 3.53 -11.67 5.84
CA ILE A 9 3.29 -11.60 4.39
C ILE A 9 2.52 -10.33 4.05
N ARG A 10 1.40 -10.05 4.74
CA ARG A 10 0.58 -8.86 4.46
C ARG A 10 1.38 -7.57 4.63
N LEU A 11 2.18 -7.47 5.70
CA LEU A 11 3.04 -6.31 5.94
C LEU A 11 4.11 -6.17 4.85
N THR A 12 4.79 -7.26 4.50
CA THR A 12 5.81 -7.25 3.44
C THR A 12 5.21 -6.84 2.10
N SER A 13 4.02 -7.35 1.76
CA SER A 13 3.30 -6.96 0.55
C SER A 13 2.97 -5.46 0.55
N ALA A 14 2.49 -4.91 1.66
CA ALA A 14 2.18 -3.47 1.75
C ALA A 14 3.44 -2.61 1.57
N LEU A 15 4.58 -3.03 2.12
CA LEU A 15 5.86 -2.35 1.95
C LEU A 15 6.36 -2.40 0.50
N ILE A 16 6.24 -3.55 -0.16
CA ILE A 16 6.58 -3.70 -1.58
C ILE A 16 5.71 -2.78 -2.44
N LEU A 17 4.39 -2.77 -2.21
CA LEU A 17 3.47 -1.90 -2.94
C LEU A 17 3.82 -0.42 -2.76
N ARG A 18 4.15 0.00 -1.53
CA ARG A 18 4.59 1.39 -1.25
C ARG A 18 5.86 1.73 -2.02
N ASN A 19 6.87 0.86 -2.00
CA ASN A 19 8.10 1.08 -2.78
C ASN A 19 7.79 1.21 -4.28
N LEU A 20 6.94 0.35 -4.84
CA LEU A 20 6.55 0.45 -6.25
C LEU A 20 5.86 1.78 -6.57
N VAL A 21 4.96 2.27 -5.71
CA VAL A 21 4.30 3.57 -5.94
C VAL A 21 5.26 4.75 -5.87
N VAL A 22 6.22 4.71 -4.95
CA VAL A 22 7.23 5.77 -4.79
C VAL A 22 8.17 5.81 -5.99
N TYR A 23 8.60 4.65 -6.50
CA TYR A 23 9.67 4.57 -7.50
C TYR A 23 9.19 4.25 -8.93
N THR A 24 7.90 3.98 -9.16
CA THR A 24 7.41 3.54 -10.48
C THR A 24 6.05 4.12 -10.83
N ASN A 25 6.04 5.06 -11.77
CA ASN A 25 4.81 5.69 -12.27
C ASN A 25 3.78 4.71 -12.83
N SER A 26 4.24 3.68 -13.57
CA SER A 26 3.34 2.64 -14.10
C SER A 26 2.67 1.83 -13.00
N ALA A 27 3.35 1.63 -11.86
CA ALA A 27 2.77 0.99 -10.69
C ALA A 27 1.76 1.91 -10.00
N LYS A 28 2.07 3.21 -9.84
CA LYS A 28 1.12 4.22 -9.34
C LYS A 28 -0.18 4.23 -10.15
N ARG A 29 -0.09 4.24 -11.49
CA ARG A 29 -1.27 4.15 -12.39
C ARG A 29 -2.04 2.84 -12.24
N SER A 30 -1.33 1.72 -12.18
CA SER A 30 -1.96 0.40 -12.04
C SER A 30 -2.64 0.25 -10.69
N LEU A 31 -2.10 0.81 -9.61
CA LEU A 31 -2.68 0.71 -8.28
C LEU A 31 -3.89 1.60 -8.06
N ARG A 32 -4.09 2.66 -8.87
CA ARG A 32 -5.32 3.48 -8.79
C ARG A 32 -6.60 2.68 -9.00
N MET A 33 -6.59 1.63 -9.84
CA MET A 33 -7.79 0.81 -10.02
C MET A 33 -8.15 -0.03 -8.77
N TYR A 34 -7.23 -0.14 -7.82
CA TYR A 34 -7.42 -0.85 -6.55
C TYR A 34 -7.55 0.10 -5.35
N GLU A 35 -7.64 1.41 -5.57
CA GLU A 35 -7.65 2.43 -4.52
C GLU A 35 -8.74 2.19 -3.48
N ALA A 36 -9.96 1.88 -3.89
CA ALA A 36 -11.08 1.61 -2.98
C ALA A 36 -10.80 0.43 -2.04
N HIS A 37 -10.16 -0.63 -2.54
CA HIS A 37 -9.79 -1.79 -1.73
C HIS A 37 -8.66 -1.44 -0.75
N LEU A 38 -7.64 -0.74 -1.23
CA LEU A 38 -6.53 -0.26 -0.39
C LEU A 38 -7.03 0.68 0.71
N ALA A 39 -7.98 1.56 0.41
CA ALA A 39 -8.63 2.43 1.39
C ALA A 39 -9.37 1.61 2.46
N GLY A 40 -10.10 0.57 2.05
CA GLY A 40 -10.72 -0.38 2.99
C GLY A 40 -9.70 -1.03 3.92
N VAL A 41 -8.53 -1.43 3.41
CA VAL A 41 -7.44 -2.01 4.21
C VAL A 41 -6.81 -0.96 5.14
N ALA A 42 -6.58 0.25 4.67
CA ALA A 42 -6.02 1.35 5.46
C ALA A 42 -6.91 1.73 6.66
N LEU A 43 -8.23 1.63 6.50
CA LEU A 43 -9.22 1.90 7.54
C LEU A 43 -9.45 0.71 8.49
N SER A 44 -8.91 -0.47 8.18
CA SER A 44 -9.07 -1.68 8.98
C SER A 44 -8.03 -1.79 10.11
N ASN A 45 -8.28 -2.64 11.10
CA ASN A 45 -7.39 -2.85 12.24
C ASN A 45 -6.28 -3.91 11.97
N VAL A 46 -5.83 -4.03 10.72
CA VAL A 46 -4.74 -4.95 10.35
C VAL A 46 -3.38 -4.30 10.54
N GLU A 47 -2.35 -5.12 10.77
CA GLU A 47 -0.97 -4.67 11.03
C GLU A 47 -0.35 -3.83 9.91
N SER A 48 -0.82 -3.99 8.67
CA SER A 48 -0.34 -3.26 7.49
C SER A 48 -1.11 -1.97 7.20
N SER A 49 -2.17 -1.68 7.95
CA SER A 49 -3.07 -0.53 7.74
C SER A 49 -2.32 0.80 7.58
N ARG A 50 -1.36 1.07 8.48
CA ARG A 50 -0.51 2.26 8.43
C ARG A 50 0.29 2.35 7.14
N THR A 51 0.91 1.26 6.71
CA THR A 51 1.71 1.22 5.47
C THR A 51 0.84 1.43 4.24
N VAL A 52 -0.38 0.87 4.24
CA VAL A 52 -1.34 1.08 3.15
C VAL A 52 -1.85 2.53 3.12
N ALA A 53 -2.07 3.17 4.26
CA ALA A 53 -2.41 4.59 4.32
C ALA A 53 -1.29 5.48 3.74
N GLN A 54 -0.03 5.18 4.07
CA GLN A 54 1.13 5.85 3.47
C GLN A 54 1.20 5.61 1.97
N LEU A 55 1.03 4.37 1.51
CA LEU A 55 0.95 4.04 0.08
C LEU A 55 -0.11 4.88 -0.66
N LEU A 56 -1.32 5.00 -0.09
CA LEU A 56 -2.41 5.80 -0.67
C LEU A 56 -2.07 7.28 -0.73
N PHE A 57 -1.40 7.80 0.29
CA PHE A 57 -0.90 9.18 0.30
C PHE A 57 0.11 9.39 -0.83
N GLU A 58 1.14 8.55 -0.93
CA GLU A 58 2.19 8.64 -1.98
C GLU A 58 1.59 8.46 -3.38
N MET A 59 0.52 7.66 -3.53
CA MET A 59 -0.17 7.43 -4.79
C MET A 59 -0.91 8.68 -5.30
N ASN A 60 -1.41 9.50 -4.37
CA ASN A 60 -2.14 10.72 -4.63
C ASN A 60 -1.24 11.97 -4.62
N ASP A 61 -0.10 11.90 -3.95
CA ASP A 61 0.89 12.97 -3.98
C ASP A 61 1.57 13.06 -5.35
N THR A 62 1.72 14.31 -5.82
CA THR A 62 2.47 14.66 -7.03
C THR A 62 3.94 14.96 -6.74
N GLY A 63 4.34 14.97 -5.46
CA GLY A 63 5.71 14.92 -4.99
C GLY A 63 6.41 13.61 -5.38
N PRO A 64 7.75 13.54 -5.23
CA PRO A 64 8.56 13.55 -6.44
C PRO A 64 8.67 12.20 -7.13
N ASN A 65 8.72 12.29 -8.46
CA ASN A 65 9.35 11.31 -9.33
C ASN A 65 10.77 11.80 -9.61
N TYR A 66 11.76 11.24 -8.94
CA TYR A 66 13.16 11.35 -9.37
C TYR A 66 13.49 10.10 -10.18
#